data_AF-A0A7X5I4S1-F1
#
_entry.id   AF-A0A7X5I4S1-F1
#
_cell.length_a   1.000
_cell.length_b   1.000
_cell.length_c   1.000
_cell.angle_alpha   90.00
_cell.angle_beta   90.00
_cell.angle_gamma   90.00
#
_symmetry.space_group_name_H-M   'P 1'
#
loop_
_entity.id
_entity.type
_entity.pdbx_description
1 polymer ?
#
loop_
_entity_poly.entity_id
_entity_poly.type
_entity_poly.pdbx_seq_one_letter_code
_entity_poly.pdbx_strand_id
1 'polypeptide(L)'
;MVMIKRMDNCVVILDRDTKTLVENVAYMDLSNNATILTDINELNGSFTKMPVILFESILLSTATLTMLRELKYKYEFNFILLYNDDNIAKIASSVCTLYKCDYSNIDINLIYSVVMKDSIVYENYSKVVKHIDAFQHTYSTLPKEHKELFRTLYTDLIDIVGHHNSMLKQIQDLEHQLNVSEAEFARIKKGIIELNNYYDEIHDNVTEYETRLTSSYDKPVSGDYPDKPKILYLKEQQHLPGCDILLNTLYFVLTTQFNTSCKIVKLVDSSNAKGTRYLPDSYAIMQNVYNNKDVLSEDFILKRGPYDRVFDLLLLNRAQLRYLIVHDMRGTSSLALDESLIRSTVHIVSSEYKQFFQSESILTENKKAGELFWNNEIYRNIPVEKRLVALSAHPTVKKLLDKLM
;
A
#
# COMPACT_ATOMS: atom_id res chain seq x y z
N MET A 1 8.28 -16.19 -69.32
CA MET A 1 7.28 -17.25 -69.12
C MET A 1 7.66 -18.00 -67.84
N VAL A 2 7.18 -17.50 -66.69
CA VAL A 2 7.46 -18.11 -65.38
C VAL A 2 6.40 -19.19 -65.16
N MET A 3 6.85 -20.44 -65.00
CA MET A 3 5.99 -21.58 -64.70
C MET A 3 5.41 -21.39 -63.29
N ILE A 4 4.11 -21.08 -63.21
CA ILE A 4 3.36 -21.02 -61.95
C ILE A 4 3.21 -22.47 -61.44
N LYS A 5 3.86 -22.79 -60.32
CA LYS A 5 3.61 -24.03 -59.58
C LYS A 5 2.15 -24.04 -59.12
N ARG A 6 1.41 -25.12 -59.40
CA ARG A 6 0.04 -25.35 -58.92
C ARG A 6 -0.08 -25.00 -57.42
N MET A 7 -1.00 -24.11 -57.08
CA MET A 7 -1.43 -23.88 -55.71
C MET A 7 -2.51 -24.89 -55.36
N ASP A 8 -2.14 -26.11 -54.98
CA ASP A 8 -3.14 -27.11 -54.57
C ASP A 8 -3.84 -26.77 -53.24
N ASN A 9 -3.49 -25.64 -52.58
CA ASN A 9 -3.91 -25.35 -51.21
C ASN A 9 -4.35 -23.89 -50.94
N CYS A 10 -5.38 -23.37 -51.63
CA CYS A 10 -6.03 -22.10 -51.25
C CYS A 10 -7.53 -22.15 -51.49
N VAL A 11 -8.31 -21.51 -50.62
CA VAL A 11 -9.75 -21.31 -50.78
C VAL A 11 -10.03 -19.85 -51.10
N VAL A 12 -10.82 -19.59 -52.13
CA VAL A 12 -11.27 -18.23 -52.49
C VAL A 12 -12.79 -18.20 -52.38
N ILE A 13 -13.32 -17.29 -51.55
CA ILE A 13 -14.77 -17.13 -51.43
C ILE A 13 -15.22 -16.01 -52.36
N LEU A 14 -15.96 -16.39 -53.40
CA LEU A 14 -16.56 -15.47 -54.36
C LEU A 14 -18.06 -15.43 -54.10
N ASP A 15 -18.47 -14.60 -53.15
CA ASP A 15 -19.89 -14.39 -52.85
C ASP A 15 -20.59 -13.67 -54.00
N ARG A 16 -21.92 -13.71 -53.97
CA ARG A 16 -22.76 -13.10 -55.01
C ARG A 16 -22.44 -11.61 -55.20
N ASP A 17 -22.18 -10.92 -54.09
CA ASP A 17 -21.94 -9.48 -54.09
C ASP A 17 -20.56 -9.13 -54.63
N THR A 18 -19.51 -9.91 -54.30
CA THR A 18 -18.20 -9.79 -54.97
C THR A 18 -18.37 -9.97 -56.48
N LYS A 19 -19.09 -11.01 -56.91
CA LYS A 19 -19.28 -11.29 -58.33
C LYS A 19 -20.00 -10.16 -59.08
N THR A 20 -20.89 -9.43 -58.41
CA THR A 20 -21.57 -8.26 -58.99
C THR A 20 -20.73 -6.97 -58.97
N LEU A 21 -19.83 -6.82 -58.01
CA LEU A 21 -18.97 -5.65 -57.85
C LEU A 21 -17.74 -5.66 -58.78
N VAL A 22 -17.36 -6.84 -59.28
CA VAL A 22 -16.12 -7.06 -60.04
C VAL A 22 -16.39 -6.99 -61.55
N GLU A 23 -15.54 -6.25 -62.29
CA GLU A 23 -15.66 -6.05 -63.74
C GLU A 23 -15.40 -7.36 -64.51
N ASN A 24 -14.37 -8.12 -64.12
CA ASN A 24 -14.07 -9.45 -64.67
C ASN A 24 -13.48 -10.40 -63.62
N VAL A 25 -13.89 -11.67 -63.67
CA VAL A 25 -13.31 -12.76 -62.88
C VAL A 25 -12.74 -13.80 -63.83
N ALA A 26 -11.44 -14.08 -63.77
CA ALA A 26 -10.78 -15.14 -64.55
C ALA A 26 -11.10 -16.54 -63.98
N TYR A 27 -12.39 -16.92 -63.99
CA TYR A 27 -12.91 -18.08 -63.25
C TYR A 27 -12.25 -19.40 -63.64
N MET A 28 -11.97 -19.60 -64.93
CA MET A 28 -11.31 -20.82 -65.44
C MET A 28 -9.87 -20.95 -64.94
N ASP A 29 -9.14 -19.84 -64.83
CA ASP A 29 -7.76 -19.87 -64.34
C ASP A 29 -7.70 -20.01 -62.81
N LEU A 30 -8.68 -19.44 -62.12
CA LEU A 30 -8.85 -19.57 -60.67
C LEU A 30 -9.27 -20.99 -60.28
N SER A 31 -10.27 -21.58 -60.94
CA SER A 31 -10.78 -22.92 -60.60
C SER A 31 -9.75 -24.03 -60.83
N ASN A 32 -8.80 -23.82 -61.74
CA ASN A 32 -7.68 -24.74 -61.98
C ASN A 32 -6.58 -24.67 -60.90
N ASN A 33 -6.56 -23.62 -60.07
CA ASN A 33 -5.46 -23.32 -59.13
C ASN A 33 -5.93 -22.96 -57.70
N ALA A 34 -7.23 -22.94 -57.42
CA ALA A 34 -7.80 -22.67 -56.12
C ALA A 34 -9.21 -23.28 -55.99
N THR A 35 -9.60 -23.63 -54.76
CA THR A 35 -10.97 -24.05 -54.46
C THR A 35 -11.85 -22.81 -54.34
N ILE A 36 -12.82 -22.67 -55.24
CA ILE A 36 -13.77 -21.56 -55.22
C ILE A 36 -15.03 -21.98 -54.46
N LEU A 37 -15.39 -21.21 -53.42
CA LEU A 37 -16.65 -21.35 -52.70
C LEU A 37 -17.52 -20.12 -52.92
N THR A 38 -18.84 -20.29 -52.86
CA THR A 38 -19.79 -19.17 -53.04
C THR A 38 -20.38 -18.64 -51.75
N ASP A 39 -20.36 -19.45 -50.70
CA ASP A 39 -20.82 -19.09 -49.37
C ASP A 39 -19.77 -19.50 -48.32
N ILE A 40 -19.60 -18.64 -47.31
CA ILE A 40 -18.71 -18.92 -46.19
C ILE A 40 -19.16 -20.14 -45.36
N ASN A 41 -20.45 -20.48 -45.38
CA ASN A 41 -20.99 -21.67 -44.72
C ASN A 41 -20.52 -22.99 -45.35
N GLU A 42 -20.00 -22.96 -46.58
CA GLU A 42 -19.43 -24.15 -47.23
C GLU A 42 -18.05 -24.54 -46.65
N LEU A 43 -17.42 -23.64 -45.89
CA LEU A 43 -16.18 -23.93 -45.18
C LEU A 43 -16.41 -24.99 -44.10
N ASN A 44 -15.65 -26.07 -44.19
CA ASN A 44 -15.66 -27.14 -43.22
C ASN A 44 -14.23 -27.65 -42.96
N GLY A 45 -14.10 -28.66 -42.09
CA GLY A 45 -12.80 -29.21 -41.68
C GLY A 45 -11.93 -29.76 -42.83
N SER A 46 -12.48 -30.00 -44.03
CA SER A 46 -11.69 -30.39 -45.20
C SER A 46 -10.67 -29.35 -45.64
N PHE A 47 -10.86 -28.08 -45.25
CA PHE A 47 -10.00 -26.96 -45.64
C PHE A 47 -9.05 -26.50 -44.51
N THR A 48 -8.97 -27.25 -43.42
CA THR A 48 -8.18 -26.91 -42.21
C THR A 48 -6.77 -26.44 -42.57
N LYS A 49 -6.31 -25.34 -41.96
CA LYS A 49 -5.00 -24.69 -42.19
C LYS A 49 -4.75 -24.10 -43.59
N MET A 50 -5.71 -24.18 -44.51
CA MET A 50 -5.58 -23.52 -45.81
C MET A 50 -5.80 -21.99 -45.66
N PRO A 51 -5.09 -21.16 -46.43
CA PRO A 51 -5.41 -19.74 -46.56
C PRO A 51 -6.78 -19.59 -47.22
N VAL A 52 -7.62 -18.76 -46.61
CA VAL A 52 -8.96 -18.43 -47.10
C VAL A 52 -8.99 -16.97 -47.48
N ILE A 53 -9.22 -16.69 -48.75
CA ILE A 53 -9.28 -15.34 -49.29
C ILE A 53 -10.72 -14.85 -49.30
N LEU A 54 -10.91 -13.70 -48.67
CA LEU A 54 -12.18 -12.99 -48.51
C LEU A 54 -12.08 -11.63 -49.20
N PHE A 55 -13.18 -11.16 -49.76
CA PHE A 55 -13.33 -9.79 -50.26
C PHE A 55 -14.23 -9.01 -49.32
N GLU A 56 -14.03 -7.69 -49.21
CA GLU A 56 -14.75 -6.86 -48.23
C GLU A 56 -16.29 -6.98 -48.27
N SER A 57 -16.90 -7.26 -49.43
CA SER A 57 -18.34 -7.43 -49.56
C SER A 57 -18.89 -8.58 -48.73
N ILE A 58 -18.08 -9.62 -48.48
CA ILE A 58 -18.54 -10.78 -47.71
C ILE A 58 -18.89 -10.41 -46.26
N LEU A 59 -18.21 -9.40 -45.70
CA LEU A 59 -18.45 -8.90 -44.35
C LEU A 59 -19.73 -8.06 -44.25
N LEU A 60 -20.25 -7.61 -45.39
CA LEU A 60 -21.49 -6.85 -45.50
C LEU A 60 -22.68 -7.76 -45.84
N SER A 61 -22.42 -8.94 -46.42
CA SER A 61 -23.44 -9.83 -46.97
C SER A 61 -23.75 -11.04 -46.06
N THR A 62 -22.73 -11.86 -45.79
CA THR A 62 -22.93 -13.26 -45.37
C THR A 62 -22.09 -13.65 -44.16
N ALA A 63 -20.92 -13.03 -43.98
CA ALA A 63 -20.00 -13.34 -42.91
C ALA A 63 -20.01 -12.27 -41.81
N THR A 64 -20.15 -12.68 -40.55
CA THR A 64 -19.91 -11.79 -39.41
C THR A 64 -18.51 -12.02 -38.83
N LEU A 65 -17.94 -11.01 -38.17
CA LEU A 65 -16.65 -11.17 -37.48
C LEU A 65 -16.67 -12.27 -36.42
N THR A 66 -17.80 -12.44 -35.73
CA THR A 66 -17.96 -13.50 -34.72
C THR A 66 -17.87 -14.87 -35.37
N MET A 67 -18.55 -15.07 -36.49
CA MET A 67 -18.48 -16.31 -37.27
C MET A 67 -17.04 -16.60 -37.74
N LEU A 68 -16.33 -15.57 -38.23
CA LEU A 68 -14.92 -15.72 -38.62
C LEU A 68 -14.02 -16.10 -37.43
N ARG A 69 -14.24 -15.53 -36.25
CA ARG A 69 -13.48 -15.89 -35.03
C ARG A 69 -13.73 -17.34 -34.62
N GLU A 70 -14.98 -17.78 -34.66
CA GLU A 70 -15.35 -19.17 -34.35
C GLU A 70 -14.72 -20.15 -35.33
N LEU A 71 -14.78 -19.88 -36.63
CA LEU A 71 -14.16 -20.71 -37.66
C LEU A 71 -12.63 -20.73 -37.54
N LYS A 72 -12.01 -19.58 -37.23
CA LYS A 72 -10.57 -19.48 -36.99
C LYS A 72 -10.15 -20.29 -35.77
N TYR A 73 -10.92 -20.25 -34.69
CA TYR A 73 -10.64 -21.02 -33.47
C TYR A 73 -10.85 -22.52 -33.68
N LYS A 74 -11.92 -22.91 -34.38
CA LYS A 74 -12.32 -24.31 -34.56
C LYS A 74 -11.46 -25.07 -35.57
N TYR A 75 -11.01 -24.41 -36.65
CA TYR A 75 -10.34 -25.05 -37.78
C TYR A 75 -8.98 -24.42 -38.15
N GLU A 76 -8.47 -23.50 -37.33
CA GLU A 76 -7.18 -22.82 -37.54
C GLU A 76 -7.04 -22.15 -38.93
N PHE A 77 -8.15 -21.61 -39.46
CA PHE A 77 -8.13 -20.92 -40.75
C PHE A 77 -7.30 -19.64 -40.72
N ASN A 78 -6.52 -19.41 -41.77
CA ASN A 78 -5.88 -18.13 -42.00
C ASN A 78 -6.73 -17.29 -42.98
N PHE A 79 -7.58 -16.43 -42.42
CA PHE A 79 -8.38 -15.51 -43.21
C PHE A 79 -7.53 -14.34 -43.71
N ILE A 80 -7.56 -14.13 -45.03
CA ILE A 80 -6.93 -13.01 -45.70
C ILE A 80 -8.03 -12.17 -46.35
N LEU A 81 -8.14 -10.90 -45.94
CA LEU A 81 -9.14 -9.97 -46.44
C LEU A 81 -8.52 -9.00 -47.44
N LEU A 82 -9.03 -9.03 -48.67
CA LEU A 82 -8.80 -8.01 -49.69
C LEU A 82 -9.84 -6.91 -49.51
N TYR A 83 -9.36 -5.70 -49.25
CA TYR A 83 -10.24 -4.58 -48.92
C TYR A 83 -9.87 -3.31 -49.69
N ASN A 84 -10.83 -2.42 -49.78
CA ASN A 84 -10.75 -1.11 -50.39
C ASN A 84 -11.11 -0.01 -49.36
N ASP A 85 -12.16 -0.23 -48.56
CA ASP A 85 -12.59 0.67 -47.49
C ASP A 85 -11.78 0.47 -46.19
N ASP A 86 -11.08 1.52 -45.75
CA ASP A 86 -10.30 1.53 -44.52
C ASP A 86 -11.16 1.36 -43.25
N ASN A 87 -12.47 1.65 -43.31
CA ASN A 87 -13.38 1.40 -42.19
C ASN A 87 -13.61 -0.10 -41.98
N ILE A 88 -13.81 -0.86 -43.06
CA ILE A 88 -13.94 -2.32 -43.01
C ILE A 88 -12.63 -2.96 -42.54
N ALA A 89 -11.50 -2.40 -42.97
CA ALA A 89 -10.17 -2.84 -42.53
C ALA A 89 -10.00 -2.71 -41.01
N LYS A 90 -10.39 -1.58 -40.42
CA LYS A 90 -10.32 -1.36 -38.97
C LYS A 90 -11.11 -2.43 -38.22
N ILE A 91 -12.31 -2.74 -38.71
CA ILE A 91 -13.23 -3.73 -38.14
C ILE A 91 -12.63 -5.15 -38.22
N ALA A 92 -12.10 -5.53 -39.37
CA ALA A 92 -11.60 -6.89 -39.62
C ALA A 92 -10.17 -7.18 -39.12
N SER A 93 -9.40 -6.15 -38.74
CA SER A 93 -7.99 -6.24 -38.32
C SER A 93 -7.72 -7.22 -37.18
N SER A 94 -8.70 -7.41 -36.29
CA SER A 94 -8.57 -8.35 -35.16
C SER A 94 -8.65 -9.83 -35.56
N VAL A 95 -9.13 -10.14 -36.77
CA VAL A 95 -9.44 -11.53 -37.19
C VAL A 95 -8.71 -11.92 -38.46
N CYS A 96 -8.55 -11.00 -39.42
CA CYS A 96 -8.02 -11.27 -40.75
C CYS A 96 -6.64 -10.63 -40.97
N THR A 97 -5.84 -11.23 -41.84
CA THR A 97 -4.68 -10.56 -42.45
C THR A 97 -5.18 -9.63 -43.54
N LEU A 98 -4.80 -8.36 -43.52
CA LEU A 98 -5.41 -7.33 -44.36
C LEU A 98 -4.50 -6.92 -45.51
N TYR A 99 -5.07 -6.81 -46.73
CA TYR A 99 -4.40 -6.28 -47.91
C TYR A 99 -5.29 -5.28 -48.64
N LYS A 100 -4.82 -4.03 -48.78
CA LYS A 100 -5.52 -2.98 -49.51
C LYS A 100 -5.27 -3.10 -51.01
N CYS A 101 -6.27 -3.39 -51.82
CA CYS A 101 -6.06 -3.53 -53.27
C CYS A 101 -7.32 -3.24 -54.07
N ASP A 102 -7.12 -2.87 -55.35
CA ASP A 102 -8.19 -2.89 -56.33
C ASP A 102 -8.44 -4.33 -56.79
N TYR A 103 -9.55 -4.89 -56.34
CA TYR A 103 -10.00 -6.21 -56.76
C TYR A 103 -11.08 -6.15 -57.86
N SER A 104 -11.22 -5.03 -58.59
CA SER A 104 -12.16 -4.91 -59.73
C SER A 104 -11.91 -5.94 -60.83
N ASN A 105 -10.67 -6.44 -60.95
CA ASN A 105 -10.33 -7.58 -61.80
C ASN A 105 -9.63 -8.64 -60.95
N ILE A 106 -10.28 -9.79 -60.79
CA ILE A 106 -9.73 -10.89 -59.98
C ILE A 106 -9.06 -11.90 -60.91
N ASP A 107 -7.74 -12.04 -60.77
CA ASP A 107 -6.92 -13.02 -61.46
C ASP A 107 -6.09 -13.87 -60.46
N ILE A 108 -5.45 -14.93 -60.97
CA ILE A 108 -4.62 -15.81 -60.14
C ILE A 108 -3.36 -15.12 -59.60
N ASN A 109 -2.86 -14.08 -60.27
CA ASN A 109 -1.66 -13.36 -59.86
C ASN A 109 -1.91 -12.54 -58.59
N LEU A 110 -3.07 -11.88 -58.49
CA LEU A 110 -3.50 -11.18 -57.28
C LEU A 110 -3.57 -12.16 -56.09
N ILE A 111 -4.28 -13.28 -56.28
CA ILE A 111 -4.43 -14.33 -55.27
C ILE A 111 -3.07 -14.90 -54.83
N TYR A 112 -2.20 -15.21 -55.79
CA TYR A 112 -0.85 -15.72 -55.51
C TYR A 112 -0.01 -14.71 -54.74
N SER A 113 -0.03 -13.44 -55.15
CA SER A 113 0.78 -12.39 -54.54
C SER A 113 0.46 -12.21 -53.05
N VAL A 114 -0.81 -12.33 -52.70
CA VAL A 114 -1.31 -12.15 -51.34
C VAL A 114 -1.03 -13.37 -50.45
N VAL A 115 -1.20 -14.58 -50.99
CA VAL A 115 -0.94 -15.82 -50.24
C VAL A 115 0.54 -16.05 -50.03
N MET A 116 1.36 -15.80 -51.05
CA MET A 116 2.82 -15.99 -51.00
C MET A 116 3.58 -14.77 -50.47
N LYS A 117 2.86 -13.67 -50.18
CA LYS A 117 3.43 -12.40 -49.71
C LYS A 117 4.45 -11.80 -50.69
N ASP A 118 4.20 -11.94 -52.00
CA ASP A 118 5.02 -11.34 -53.05
C ASP A 118 4.65 -9.87 -53.23
N SER A 119 5.42 -8.99 -52.58
CA SER A 119 5.19 -7.55 -52.58
C SER A 119 5.37 -6.91 -53.97
N ILE A 120 6.18 -7.50 -54.85
CA ILE A 120 6.48 -6.93 -56.17
C ILE A 120 5.27 -7.06 -57.09
N VAL A 121 4.65 -8.23 -57.11
CA VAL A 121 3.44 -8.48 -57.91
C VAL A 121 2.24 -7.73 -57.30
N TYR A 122 2.12 -7.76 -55.97
CA TYR A 122 1.02 -7.11 -55.25
C TYR A 122 1.01 -5.57 -55.42
N GLU A 123 2.17 -4.92 -55.50
CA GLU A 123 2.27 -3.47 -55.70
C GLU A 123 1.54 -2.96 -56.94
N ASN A 124 1.37 -3.78 -57.97
CA ASN A 124 0.62 -3.41 -59.17
C ASN A 124 -0.89 -3.26 -58.90
N TYR A 125 -1.41 -3.98 -57.90
CA TYR A 125 -2.82 -3.98 -57.49
C TYR A 125 -3.10 -3.00 -56.34
N SER A 126 -2.07 -2.50 -55.65
CA SER A 126 -2.22 -1.55 -54.54
C SER A 126 -2.04 -0.08 -54.94
N LYS A 127 -1.40 0.21 -56.09
CA LYS A 127 -1.09 1.59 -56.55
C LYS A 127 -2.27 2.31 -57.21
N VAL A 128 -3.21 1.59 -57.81
CA VAL A 128 -4.39 2.17 -58.49
C VAL A 128 -5.62 1.58 -57.82
N VAL A 129 -6.08 2.18 -56.73
CA VAL A 129 -7.30 1.73 -56.03
C VAL A 129 -8.50 2.49 -56.62
N LYS A 130 -9.22 1.91 -57.59
CA LYS A 130 -10.58 2.38 -57.87
C LYS A 130 -11.41 2.18 -56.61
N HIS A 131 -12.09 3.20 -56.11
CA HIS A 131 -12.99 3.03 -54.96
C HIS A 131 -14.16 2.13 -55.36
N ILE A 132 -14.15 0.88 -54.90
CA ILE A 132 -15.28 -0.03 -54.97
C ILE A 132 -16.05 0.20 -53.68
N ASP A 133 -16.96 1.16 -53.68
CA ASP A 133 -17.69 1.53 -52.47
C ASP A 133 -18.94 0.63 -52.36
N ALA A 134 -18.78 -0.53 -51.72
CA ALA A 134 -19.86 -1.53 -51.57
C ALA A 134 -21.12 -0.96 -50.92
N PHE A 135 -20.96 0.04 -50.04
CA PHE A 135 -22.06 0.83 -49.50
C PHE A 135 -22.77 1.63 -50.60
N GLN A 136 -22.03 2.37 -51.44
CA GLN A 136 -22.64 3.12 -52.55
C GLN A 136 -23.31 2.22 -53.58
N HIS A 137 -22.73 1.05 -53.86
CA HIS A 137 -23.35 0.08 -54.76
C HIS A 137 -24.71 -0.38 -54.21
N THR A 138 -24.75 -0.84 -52.95
CA THR A 138 -25.97 -1.29 -52.28
C THR A 138 -27.01 -0.17 -52.14
N TYR A 139 -26.55 1.02 -51.74
CA TYR A 139 -27.36 2.25 -51.64
C TYR A 139 -27.93 2.68 -53.00
N SER A 140 -27.19 2.48 -54.09
CA SER A 140 -27.64 2.81 -55.44
C SER A 140 -28.78 1.90 -55.91
N THR A 141 -28.69 0.60 -55.58
CA THR A 141 -29.66 -0.44 -55.97
C THR A 141 -30.94 -0.48 -55.11
N LEU A 142 -30.94 0.14 -53.93
CA LEU A 142 -32.09 0.18 -53.03
C LEU A 142 -33.25 1.05 -53.58
N PRO A 143 -34.52 0.64 -53.40
CA PRO A 143 -35.68 1.49 -53.67
C PRO A 143 -35.59 2.81 -52.88
N LYS A 144 -36.05 3.94 -53.48
CA LYS A 144 -35.94 5.29 -52.88
C LYS A 144 -36.46 5.37 -51.45
N GLU A 145 -37.54 4.66 -51.15
CA GLU A 145 -38.19 4.63 -49.84
C GLU A 145 -37.35 3.99 -48.72
N HIS A 146 -36.35 3.17 -49.06
CA HIS A 146 -35.50 2.48 -48.08
C HIS A 146 -34.11 3.11 -47.92
N LYS A 147 -33.75 4.08 -48.77
CA LYS A 147 -32.41 4.68 -48.78
C LYS A 147 -32.07 5.43 -47.50
N GLU A 148 -32.99 6.26 -47.00
CA GLU A 148 -32.77 7.02 -45.77
C GLU A 148 -32.66 6.11 -44.54
N LEU A 149 -33.54 5.12 -44.43
CA LEU A 149 -33.48 4.14 -43.33
C LEU A 149 -32.16 3.36 -43.34
N PHE A 150 -31.72 2.90 -44.51
CA PHE A 150 -30.45 2.18 -44.66
C PHE A 150 -29.25 3.05 -44.30
N ARG A 151 -29.26 4.33 -44.71
CA ARG A 151 -28.21 5.28 -44.38
C ARG A 151 -28.10 5.48 -42.86
N THR A 152 -29.22 5.71 -42.18
CA THR A 152 -29.25 5.91 -40.73
C THR A 152 -28.77 4.66 -39.99
N LEU A 153 -29.24 3.48 -40.38
CA LEU A 153 -28.80 2.22 -39.77
C LEU A 153 -27.29 1.99 -39.94
N TYR A 154 -26.76 2.31 -41.13
CA TYR A 154 -25.33 2.19 -41.40
C TYR A 154 -24.50 3.16 -40.55
N THR A 155 -24.92 4.42 -40.43
CA THR A 155 -24.23 5.40 -39.57
C THR A 155 -24.30 5.01 -38.10
N ASP A 156 -25.46 4.57 -37.63
CA ASP A 156 -25.65 4.14 -36.24
C ASP A 156 -24.76 2.92 -35.91
N LEU A 157 -24.66 1.96 -36.84
CA LEU A 157 -23.77 0.81 -36.69
C LEU A 157 -22.30 1.22 -36.65
N ILE A 158 -21.86 2.13 -37.52
CA ILE A 158 -20.49 2.65 -37.48
C ILE A 158 -20.20 3.35 -36.16
N ASP A 159 -21.12 4.17 -35.67
CA ASP A 159 -20.95 4.91 -34.42
C ASP A 159 -20.88 3.96 -33.21
N ILE A 160 -21.75 2.94 -33.17
CA ILE A 160 -21.73 1.89 -32.14
C ILE A 160 -20.39 1.14 -32.15
N VAL A 161 -19.91 0.75 -33.33
CA VAL A 161 -18.62 0.05 -33.47
C VAL A 161 -17.44 0.96 -33.08
N GLY A 162 -17.51 2.24 -33.43
CA GLY A 162 -16.54 3.25 -33.01
C GLY A 162 -16.48 3.40 -31.49
N HIS A 163 -17.64 3.49 -30.83
CA HIS A 163 -17.74 3.52 -29.38
C HIS A 163 -17.23 2.24 -28.72
N HIS A 164 -17.59 1.07 -29.25
CA HIS A 164 -17.13 -0.22 -28.73
C HIS A 164 -15.60 -0.33 -28.78
N ASN A 165 -14.98 0.05 -29.90
CA ASN A 165 -13.53 0.05 -30.05
C ASN A 165 -12.83 1.04 -29.10
N SER A 166 -13.44 2.22 -28.88
CA SER A 166 -12.93 3.18 -27.89
C SER A 166 -12.96 2.61 -26.47
N MET A 167 -14.05 1.93 -26.09
CA MET A 167 -14.16 1.28 -24.78
C MET A 167 -13.16 0.13 -24.62
N LEU A 168 -12.96 -0.69 -25.65
CA LEU A 168 -11.96 -1.76 -25.63
C LEU A 168 -10.55 -1.20 -25.39
N LYS A 169 -10.21 -0.08 -26.03
CA LYS A 169 -8.92 0.59 -25.81
C LYS A 169 -8.78 1.09 -24.37
N GLN A 170 -9.82 1.71 -23.81
CA GLN A 170 -9.82 2.15 -22.42
C GLN A 170 -9.63 0.99 -21.44
N ILE A 171 -10.25 -0.17 -21.69
CA ILE A 171 -10.06 -1.37 -20.86
C ILE A 171 -8.60 -1.83 -20.91
N GLN A 172 -7.99 -1.89 -22.11
CA GLN A 172 -6.58 -2.26 -22.25
C GLN A 172 -5.63 -1.30 -21.50
N ASP A 173 -5.89 0.01 -21.59
CA ASP A 173 -5.10 1.03 -20.89
C ASP A 173 -5.23 0.87 -19.35
N LEU A 174 -6.45 0.60 -18.85
CA LEU A 174 -6.70 0.35 -17.43
C LEU A 174 -6.07 -0.95 -16.93
N GLU A 175 -6.13 -2.03 -17.70
CA GLU A 175 -5.46 -3.29 -17.38
C GLU A 175 -3.93 -3.10 -17.31
N HIS A 176 -3.36 -2.30 -18.21
CA HIS A 176 -1.94 -1.96 -18.15
C HIS A 176 -1.59 -1.18 -16.87
N GLN A 177 -2.38 -0.16 -16.52
CA GLN A 177 -2.17 0.61 -15.28
C GLN A 177 -2.30 -0.26 -14.02
N LEU A 178 -3.27 -1.18 -14.00
CA LEU A 178 -3.46 -2.11 -12.89
C LEU A 178 -2.22 -3.01 -12.71
N ASN A 179 -1.72 -3.60 -13.78
CA ASN A 179 -0.53 -4.44 -13.75
C ASN A 179 0.72 -3.70 -13.24
N VAL A 180 0.91 -2.43 -13.65
CA VAL A 180 2.02 -1.59 -13.15
C VAL A 180 1.86 -1.34 -11.65
N SER A 181 0.65 -0.98 -11.21
CA SER A 181 0.34 -0.72 -9.80
C SER A 181 0.56 -1.96 -8.92
N GLU A 182 0.10 -3.13 -9.36
CA GLU A 182 0.31 -4.40 -8.64
C GLU A 182 1.80 -4.73 -8.49
N ALA A 183 2.61 -4.47 -9.51
CA ALA A 183 4.06 -4.65 -9.45
C ALA A 183 4.72 -3.68 -8.45
N GLU A 184 4.25 -2.44 -8.36
CA GLU A 184 4.70 -1.47 -7.34
C GLU A 184 4.30 -1.90 -5.93
N PHE A 185 3.05 -2.32 -5.71
CA PHE A 185 2.58 -2.82 -4.42
C PHE A 185 3.40 -4.03 -3.95
N ALA A 186 3.77 -4.94 -4.85
CA ALA A 186 4.63 -6.07 -4.51
C ALA A 186 6.02 -5.60 -4.03
N ARG A 187 6.60 -4.57 -4.65
CA ARG A 187 7.88 -3.99 -4.22
C ARG A 187 7.76 -3.30 -2.86
N ILE A 188 6.71 -2.50 -2.66
CA ILE A 188 6.45 -1.82 -1.38
C ILE A 188 6.29 -2.84 -0.26
N LYS A 189 5.50 -3.89 -0.48
CA LYS A 189 5.32 -4.98 0.48
C LYS A 189 6.64 -5.63 0.88
N LYS A 190 7.53 -5.88 -0.10
CA LYS A 190 8.86 -6.42 0.16
C LYS A 190 9.70 -5.44 1.02
N GLY A 191 9.69 -4.16 0.69
CA GLY A 191 10.38 -3.13 1.47
C GLY A 191 9.87 -3.01 2.90
N ILE A 192 8.56 -3.14 3.13
CA ILE A 192 7.98 -3.16 4.49
C ILE A 192 8.47 -4.39 5.28
N ILE A 193 8.52 -5.57 4.65
CA ILE A 193 9.04 -6.79 5.30
C ILE A 193 10.51 -6.60 5.68
N GLU A 194 11.33 -6.05 4.79
CA GLU A 194 12.74 -5.76 5.05
C GLU A 194 12.91 -4.77 6.22
N LEU A 195 12.12 -3.68 6.24
CA LEU A 195 12.12 -2.72 7.35
C LEU A 195 11.68 -3.35 8.68
N ASN A 196 10.71 -4.25 8.66
CA ASN A 196 10.26 -4.93 9.87
C ASN A 196 11.36 -5.85 10.42
N ASN A 197 12.06 -6.59 9.54
CA ASN A 197 13.19 -7.40 9.96
C ASN A 197 14.33 -6.55 10.56
N TYR A 198 14.62 -5.38 9.96
CA TYR A 198 15.59 -4.44 10.54
C TYR A 198 15.13 -3.89 11.89
N TYR A 199 13.84 -3.62 12.04
CA TYR A 199 13.27 -3.18 13.31
C TYR A 199 13.42 -4.27 14.38
N ASP A 200 13.07 -5.52 14.05
CA ASP A 200 13.20 -6.66 14.96
C ASP A 200 14.67 -6.86 15.37
N GLU A 201 15.61 -6.79 14.42
CA GLU A 201 17.06 -6.90 14.70
C GLU A 201 17.56 -5.76 15.59
N ILE A 202 17.14 -4.52 15.34
CA ILE A 202 17.49 -3.37 16.19
C ILE A 202 16.86 -3.52 17.57
N HIS A 203 15.62 -4.00 17.64
CA HIS A 203 14.90 -4.22 18.89
C HIS A 203 15.62 -5.26 19.73
N ASP A 204 15.95 -6.43 19.16
CA ASP A 204 16.69 -7.49 19.82
C ASP A 204 18.05 -7.00 20.33
N ASN A 205 18.79 -6.26 19.50
CA ASN A 205 20.06 -5.66 19.90
C ASN A 205 19.89 -4.68 21.06
N VAL A 206 18.86 -3.81 21.01
CA VAL A 206 18.56 -2.87 22.10
C VAL A 206 18.21 -3.62 23.38
N THR A 207 17.37 -4.65 23.31
CA THR A 207 17.03 -5.51 24.46
C THR A 207 18.24 -6.25 25.00
N GLU A 208 19.16 -6.70 24.16
CA GLU A 208 20.41 -7.31 24.59
C GLU A 208 21.31 -6.30 25.31
N TYR A 209 21.48 -5.10 24.74
CA TYR A 209 22.21 -4.00 25.40
C TYR A 209 21.55 -3.61 26.73
N GLU A 210 20.22 -3.53 26.78
CA GLU A 210 19.45 -3.28 27.99
C GLU A 210 19.68 -4.36 29.02
N THR A 211 19.70 -5.64 28.64
CA THR A 211 19.97 -6.75 29.56
C THR A 211 21.39 -6.69 30.11
N ARG A 212 22.38 -6.40 29.26
CA ARG A 212 23.79 -6.23 29.66
C ARG A 212 24.00 -5.01 30.56
N LEU A 213 23.26 -3.93 30.32
CA LEU A 213 23.32 -2.72 31.13
C LEU A 213 22.56 -2.91 32.46
N THR A 214 21.38 -3.51 32.45
CA THR A 214 20.55 -3.75 33.64
C THR A 214 21.20 -4.73 34.60
N SER A 215 21.80 -5.82 34.09
CA SER A 215 22.62 -6.73 34.91
C SER A 215 23.85 -6.05 35.55
N SER A 216 24.30 -4.91 35.02
CA SER A 216 25.33 -4.07 35.64
C SER A 216 24.77 -3.02 36.62
N TYR A 217 23.44 -2.78 36.62
CA TYR A 217 22.75 -1.80 37.46
C TYR A 217 21.97 -2.41 38.64
N ASP A 218 21.67 -3.71 38.60
CA ASP A 218 21.01 -4.44 39.68
C ASP A 218 21.99 -4.96 40.74
N LYS A 219 23.01 -4.17 41.10
CA LYS A 219 23.63 -4.39 42.41
C LYS A 219 22.69 -3.76 43.43
N PRO A 220 21.93 -4.55 44.21
CA PRO A 220 21.21 -3.98 45.34
C PRO A 220 22.24 -3.23 46.17
N VAL A 221 21.95 -1.97 46.51
CA VAL A 221 22.79 -1.18 47.40
C VAL A 221 22.81 -1.90 48.75
N SER A 222 23.79 -2.78 48.91
CA SER A 222 23.99 -3.63 50.08
C SER A 222 24.84 -2.85 51.08
N GLY A 223 24.17 -2.10 51.95
CA GLY A 223 24.80 -1.35 53.02
C GLY A 223 23.83 -1.21 54.19
N ASP A 224 24.37 -1.25 55.41
CA ASP A 224 23.62 -0.89 56.60
C ASP A 224 23.66 0.64 56.75
N TYR A 225 22.51 1.29 56.60
CA TYR A 225 22.36 2.75 56.67
C TYR A 225 21.47 3.10 57.86
N PRO A 226 22.04 3.29 59.07
CA PRO A 226 21.26 3.51 60.28
C PRO A 226 20.45 4.82 60.24
N ASP A 227 21.01 5.85 59.59
CA ASP A 227 20.42 7.19 59.53
C ASP A 227 19.68 7.48 58.21
N LYS A 228 19.31 6.45 57.44
CA LYS A 228 18.69 6.67 56.13
C LYS A 228 17.38 7.48 56.22
N PRO A 229 17.09 8.36 55.23
CA PRO A 229 15.81 9.06 55.17
C PRO A 229 14.65 8.07 55.01
N LYS A 230 13.43 8.50 55.37
CA LYS A 230 12.22 7.76 55.00
C LYS A 230 11.99 7.86 53.50
N ILE A 231 11.85 6.73 52.82
CA ILE A 231 11.83 6.67 51.35
C ILE A 231 10.41 6.42 50.84
N LEU A 232 9.92 7.31 49.98
CA LEU A 232 8.76 7.04 49.13
C LEU A 232 9.27 6.58 47.76
N TYR A 233 9.12 5.30 47.46
CA TYR A 233 9.53 4.74 46.17
C TYR A 233 8.33 4.62 45.22
N LEU A 234 8.42 5.26 44.05
CA LEU A 234 7.41 5.27 43.01
C LEU A 234 8.01 4.67 41.74
N LYS A 235 7.60 3.45 41.39
CA LYS A 235 8.00 2.80 40.12
C LYS A 235 6.99 3.15 39.03
N GLU A 236 7.46 3.82 37.99
CA GLU A 236 6.68 4.05 36.78
C GLU A 236 6.79 2.82 35.87
N GLN A 237 5.64 2.27 35.47
CA GLN A 237 5.55 1.17 34.49
C GLN A 237 4.99 1.66 33.16
N GLN A 238 4.07 2.64 33.22
CA GLN A 238 3.50 3.35 32.09
C GLN A 238 3.44 4.83 32.42
N HIS A 239 3.43 5.68 31.38
CA HIS A 239 3.45 7.12 31.58
C HIS A 239 2.24 7.59 32.39
N LEU A 240 2.48 8.25 33.53
CA LEU A 240 1.42 8.92 34.30
C LEU A 240 1.45 10.43 34.04
N PRO A 241 0.48 10.98 33.30
CA PRO A 241 0.37 12.41 33.07
C PRO A 241 0.29 13.19 34.38
N GLY A 242 1.09 14.26 34.49
CA GLY A 242 1.09 15.14 35.66
C GLY A 242 1.77 14.56 36.89
N CYS A 243 2.52 13.45 36.77
CA CYS A 243 3.33 12.89 37.86
C CYS A 243 4.30 13.94 38.42
N ASP A 244 4.90 14.79 37.59
CA ASP A 244 5.79 15.85 38.05
C ASP A 244 5.11 16.89 38.94
N ILE A 245 3.84 17.17 38.69
CA ILE A 245 3.04 18.06 39.53
C ILE A 245 2.74 17.37 40.87
N LEU A 246 2.49 16.05 40.87
CA LEU A 246 2.35 15.27 42.09
C LEU A 246 3.63 15.33 42.93
N LEU A 247 4.78 15.05 42.32
CA LEU A 247 6.09 15.10 42.97
C LEU A 247 6.36 16.50 43.56
N ASN A 248 6.16 17.55 42.78
CA ASN A 248 6.31 18.93 43.25
C ASN A 248 5.33 19.28 44.38
N THR A 249 4.10 18.76 44.34
CA THR A 249 3.11 18.97 45.40
C THR A 249 3.53 18.27 46.69
N LEU A 250 4.01 17.02 46.61
CA LEU A 250 4.52 16.27 47.75
C LEU A 250 5.73 16.96 48.37
N TYR A 251 6.67 17.42 47.53
CA TYR A 251 7.81 18.23 47.96
C TYR A 251 7.35 19.48 48.70
N PHE A 252 6.49 20.29 48.07
CA PHE A 252 5.95 21.52 48.66
C PHE A 252 5.29 21.28 50.02
N VAL A 253 4.50 20.20 50.16
CA VAL A 253 3.86 19.87 51.43
C VAL A 253 4.89 19.49 52.50
N LEU A 254 5.86 18.63 52.17
CA LEU A 254 6.89 18.22 53.12
C LEU A 254 7.81 19.37 53.56
N THR A 255 8.24 20.23 52.62
CA THR A 255 9.18 21.31 52.92
C THR A 255 8.50 22.56 53.47
N THR A 256 7.34 22.95 52.93
CA THR A 256 6.68 24.21 53.27
C THR A 256 5.66 24.04 54.39
N GLN A 257 4.84 22.98 54.37
CA GLN A 257 3.78 22.78 55.37
C GLN A 257 4.30 22.04 56.60
N PHE A 258 5.08 20.97 56.41
CA PHE A 258 5.64 20.19 57.52
C PHE A 258 7.02 20.68 57.99
N ASN A 259 7.65 21.62 57.27
CA ASN A 259 8.97 22.16 57.59
C ASN A 259 10.05 21.06 57.76
N THR A 260 10.08 20.11 56.82
CA THR A 260 11.01 18.97 56.83
C THR A 260 11.90 18.93 55.59
N SER A 261 13.10 18.36 55.72
CA SER A 261 14.02 18.18 54.59
C SER A 261 13.54 17.03 53.68
N CYS A 262 13.37 17.33 52.39
CA CYS A 262 12.93 16.39 51.37
C CYS A 262 13.82 16.52 50.13
N LYS A 263 14.06 15.44 49.41
CA LYS A 263 14.72 15.45 48.11
C LYS A 263 13.98 14.54 47.15
N ILE A 264 13.96 14.88 45.86
CA ILE A 264 13.36 14.07 44.80
C ILE A 264 14.45 13.57 43.86
N VAL A 265 14.49 12.26 43.63
CA VAL A 265 15.39 11.63 42.67
C VAL A 265 14.58 10.90 41.60
N LYS A 266 14.73 11.33 40.36
CA LYS A 266 14.25 10.62 39.18
C LYS A 266 15.33 9.72 38.63
N LEU A 267 15.03 8.42 38.48
CA LEU A 267 15.91 7.47 37.81
C LEU A 267 15.41 7.25 36.40
N VAL A 268 16.30 7.44 35.43
CA VAL A 268 16.01 7.19 34.01
C VAL A 268 17.12 6.36 33.39
N ASP A 269 16.74 5.51 32.44
CA ASP A 269 17.71 4.83 31.60
C ASP A 269 18.41 5.83 30.69
N SER A 270 19.64 5.51 30.29
CA SER A 270 20.39 6.31 29.33
C SER A 270 19.66 6.48 27.98
N SER A 271 18.74 5.57 27.65
CA SER A 271 17.93 5.56 26.43
C SER A 271 16.56 6.25 26.56
N ASN A 272 16.12 6.64 27.78
CA ASN A 272 14.78 7.20 27.97
C ASN A 272 14.69 8.68 27.53
N ALA A 273 14.45 8.89 26.24
CA ALA A 273 14.34 10.20 25.62
C ALA A 273 13.13 11.02 26.12
N LYS A 274 12.02 10.40 26.54
CA LYS A 274 10.83 11.13 27.05
C LYS A 274 11.06 11.70 28.44
N GLY A 275 11.60 10.91 29.37
CA GLY A 275 11.90 11.34 30.75
C GLY A 275 12.95 12.48 30.83
N THR A 276 13.68 12.69 29.75
CA THR A 276 14.70 13.74 29.62
C THR A 276 14.24 14.95 28.79
N ARG A 277 13.27 14.77 27.88
CA ARG A 277 12.77 15.82 26.96
C ARG A 277 11.82 16.82 27.61
N TYR A 278 11.09 16.40 28.66
CA TYR A 278 10.09 17.24 29.35
C TYR A 278 10.41 17.40 30.83
N LEU A 279 11.67 17.64 31.16
CA LEU A 279 12.12 17.84 32.53
C LEU A 279 11.91 19.30 32.95
N PRO A 280 11.31 19.58 34.13
CA PRO A 280 11.28 20.93 34.67
C PRO A 280 12.69 21.47 34.93
N ASP A 281 12.89 22.79 34.75
CA ASP A 281 14.17 23.48 34.96
C ASP A 281 14.74 23.31 36.38
N SER A 282 13.90 22.91 37.34
CA SER A 282 14.30 22.68 38.73
C SER A 282 15.20 21.46 38.94
N TYR A 283 15.32 20.56 37.96
CA TYR A 283 16.10 19.32 38.11
C TYR A 283 17.55 19.46 37.68
N ALA A 284 18.47 19.13 38.59
CA ALA A 284 19.88 18.94 38.26
C ALA A 284 20.10 17.57 37.59
N ILE A 285 20.71 17.57 36.41
CA ILE A 285 20.96 16.36 35.62
C ILE A 285 22.33 15.77 36.01
N MET A 286 22.31 14.53 36.52
CA MET A 286 23.51 13.78 36.90
C MET A 286 23.77 12.66 35.88
N GLN A 287 24.90 12.72 35.17
CA GLN A 287 25.28 11.73 34.17
C GLN A 287 26.78 11.38 34.30
N ASN A 288 27.11 10.09 34.35
CA ASN A 288 28.48 9.53 34.38
C ASN A 288 29.40 10.05 35.49
N VAL A 289 29.83 11.31 35.39
CA VAL A 289 30.69 12.02 36.34
C VAL A 289 29.90 13.23 36.86
N TYR A 290 29.70 13.28 38.17
CA TYR A 290 29.03 14.37 38.86
C TYR A 290 29.77 14.66 40.17
N ASN A 291 29.61 15.88 40.69
CA ASN A 291 30.19 16.23 41.98
C ASN A 291 29.28 15.73 43.11
N ASN A 292 29.87 15.10 44.12
CA ASN A 292 29.15 14.68 45.32
C ASN A 292 28.48 15.88 46.03
N LYS A 293 29.05 17.08 45.92
CA LYS A 293 28.45 18.30 46.47
C LYS A 293 27.08 18.57 45.84
N ASP A 294 26.97 18.43 44.53
CA ASP A 294 25.73 18.70 43.79
C ASP A 294 24.65 17.68 44.17
N VAL A 295 25.02 16.42 44.41
CA VAL A 295 24.08 15.40 44.93
C VAL A 295 23.54 15.79 46.31
N LEU A 296 24.36 16.40 47.16
CA LEU A 296 23.95 16.82 48.49
C LEU A 296 23.13 18.11 48.48
N SER A 297 23.46 19.08 47.63
CA SER A 297 22.79 20.39 47.59
C SER A 297 21.49 20.46 46.78
N GLU A 298 21.36 19.68 45.71
CA GLU A 298 20.25 19.83 44.75
C GLU A 298 18.97 19.10 45.19
N ASP A 299 17.87 19.82 45.40
CA ASP A 299 16.61 19.24 45.90
C ASP A 299 15.92 18.30 44.89
N PHE A 300 16.17 18.50 43.60
CA PHE A 300 15.62 17.70 42.51
C PHE A 300 16.76 17.18 41.64
N ILE A 301 16.90 15.86 41.58
CA ILE A 301 17.97 15.19 40.84
C ILE A 301 17.36 14.29 39.78
N LEU A 302 17.85 14.40 38.55
CA LEU A 302 17.62 13.42 37.50
C LEU A 302 18.91 12.60 37.31
N LYS A 303 18.90 11.33 37.71
CA LYS A 303 20.04 10.43 37.54
C LYS A 303 19.87 9.55 36.31
N ARG A 304 20.81 9.68 35.35
CA ARG A 304 20.90 8.83 34.14
C ARG A 304 21.91 7.70 34.33
N GLY A 305 21.50 6.45 34.14
CA GLY A 305 22.39 5.28 34.26
C GLY A 305 22.76 4.94 35.74
N PRO A 306 23.95 4.38 36.02
CA PRO A 306 24.24 3.68 37.30
C PRO A 306 24.07 4.58 38.53
N TYR A 307 23.24 4.18 39.49
CA TYR A 307 22.73 5.04 40.57
C TYR A 307 23.31 4.71 41.96
N ASP A 308 24.03 3.60 42.09
CA ASP A 308 24.55 3.08 43.36
C ASP A 308 25.24 4.16 44.20
N ARG A 309 26.18 4.89 43.59
CA ARG A 309 26.94 5.96 44.28
C ARG A 309 26.07 7.14 44.70
N VAL A 310 25.03 7.50 43.94
CA VAL A 310 24.09 8.56 44.34
C VAL A 310 23.29 8.08 45.54
N PHE A 311 22.79 6.84 45.49
CA PHE A 311 22.02 6.26 46.58
C PHE A 311 22.88 6.04 47.82
N ASP A 312 24.12 5.60 47.71
CA ASP A 312 25.06 5.54 48.82
C ASP A 312 25.19 6.89 49.53
N LEU A 313 25.38 7.97 48.78
CA LEU A 313 25.51 9.32 49.35
C LEU A 313 24.22 9.78 50.04
N LEU A 314 23.06 9.49 49.45
CA LEU A 314 21.76 9.88 50.00
C LEU A 314 21.34 9.02 51.21
N LEU A 315 21.67 7.73 51.20
CA LEU A 315 21.35 6.79 52.28
C LEU A 315 22.32 6.91 53.47
N LEU A 316 23.59 7.28 53.23
CA LEU A 316 24.50 7.75 54.28
C LEU A 316 24.00 9.04 54.96
N ASN A 317 23.02 9.70 54.34
CA ASN A 317 22.26 10.81 54.87
C ASN A 317 23.07 11.98 55.45
N ARG A 318 24.21 12.30 54.81
CA ARG A 318 25.07 13.42 55.25
C ARG A 318 24.37 14.79 55.16
N ALA A 319 23.35 14.89 54.32
CA ALA A 319 22.50 16.08 54.18
C ALA A 319 21.37 16.14 55.24
N GLN A 320 21.27 15.16 56.15
CA GLN A 320 20.23 15.09 57.19
C GLN A 320 18.80 15.20 56.60
N LEU A 321 18.57 14.50 55.48
CA LEU A 321 17.27 14.37 54.86
C LEU A 321 16.34 13.56 55.76
N ARG A 322 15.14 14.10 56.00
CA ARG A 322 14.05 13.40 56.67
C ARG A 322 13.34 12.47 55.68
N TYR A 323 13.13 12.95 54.46
CA TYR A 323 12.39 12.25 53.41
C TYR A 323 13.16 12.22 52.08
N LEU A 324 13.04 11.11 51.36
CA LEU A 324 13.56 10.94 50.01
C LEU A 324 12.45 10.35 49.13
N ILE A 325 12.07 11.06 48.07
CA ILE A 325 11.11 10.54 47.09
C ILE A 325 11.90 10.05 45.88
N VAL A 326 11.77 8.78 45.56
CA VAL A 326 12.42 8.16 44.40
C VAL A 326 11.36 7.87 43.35
N HIS A 327 11.50 8.48 42.18
CA HIS A 327 10.67 8.20 41.01
C HIS A 327 11.48 7.40 40.00
N ASP A 328 11.27 6.09 39.96
CA ASP A 328 11.99 5.17 39.09
C ASP A 328 11.25 4.99 37.76
N MET A 329 11.80 5.56 36.70
CA MET A 329 11.26 5.51 35.33
C MET A 329 12.03 4.52 34.43
N ARG A 330 12.95 3.74 34.98
CA ARG A 330 13.75 2.77 34.23
C ARG A 330 12.88 1.60 33.76
N GLY A 331 13.19 1.00 32.61
CA GLY A 331 12.45 -0.13 32.03
C GLY A 331 11.03 0.21 31.55
N THR A 332 10.70 1.50 31.41
CA THR A 332 9.41 1.93 30.82
C THR A 332 9.49 1.81 29.30
N SER A 333 8.69 0.91 28.71
CA SER A 333 8.67 0.71 27.26
C SER A 333 8.23 1.97 26.53
N SER A 334 9.11 2.55 25.70
CA SER A 334 8.76 3.70 24.87
C SER A 334 7.90 3.25 23.68
N LEU A 335 6.58 3.15 23.87
CA LEU A 335 5.69 3.11 22.71
C LEU A 335 5.69 4.52 22.10
N ALA A 336 6.38 4.66 20.97
CA ALA A 336 6.45 5.87 20.17
C ALA A 336 5.17 6.10 19.35
N LEU A 337 4.18 5.21 19.44
CA LEU A 337 2.93 5.27 18.70
C LEU A 337 1.73 4.95 19.62
N ASP A 338 0.78 5.89 19.61
CA ASP A 338 -0.68 5.75 19.75
C ASP A 338 -1.35 6.49 20.94
N GLU A 339 -2.27 7.39 20.58
CA GLU A 339 -3.18 8.15 21.46
C GLU A 339 -4.50 7.38 21.74
N SER A 340 -4.65 6.12 21.29
CA SER A 340 -5.94 5.42 21.27
C SER A 340 -6.03 4.03 21.95
N LEU A 341 -4.98 3.53 22.61
CA LEU A 341 -5.06 2.21 23.25
C LEU A 341 -5.71 2.24 24.66
N ILE A 342 -7.04 2.11 24.67
CA ILE A 342 -7.79 1.67 25.86
C ILE A 342 -7.62 0.16 26.01
N ARG A 343 -6.90 -0.32 27.03
CA ARG A 343 -7.41 -1.22 28.10
C ARG A 343 -6.31 -1.89 28.94
N SER A 344 -6.55 -1.80 30.26
CA SER A 344 -6.38 -2.85 31.28
C SER A 344 -4.98 -3.18 31.87
N THR A 345 -4.78 -2.65 33.08
CA THR A 345 -4.29 -3.29 34.33
C THR A 345 -2.87 -3.91 34.45
N VAL A 346 -2.06 -3.26 35.32
CA VAL A 346 -1.47 -3.77 36.60
C VAL A 346 -0.16 -4.60 36.61
N HIS A 347 0.85 -4.02 37.30
CA HIS A 347 1.97 -4.48 38.19
C HIS A 347 2.85 -5.69 37.84
N ILE A 348 4.19 -5.65 38.02
CA ILE A 348 4.92 -6.03 39.26
C ILE A 348 6.43 -5.68 39.15
N VAL A 349 7.08 -5.43 40.31
CA VAL A 349 8.55 -5.38 40.50
C VAL A 349 9.12 -6.81 40.53
N SER A 350 10.31 -7.05 39.96
CA SER A 350 10.98 -8.35 39.95
C SER A 350 10.97 -9.03 41.34
N SER A 351 10.96 -10.36 41.34
CA SER A 351 10.87 -11.24 42.52
C SER A 351 11.83 -10.91 43.68
N GLU A 352 12.89 -10.14 43.44
CA GLU A 352 13.92 -9.76 44.41
C GLU A 352 13.48 -8.66 45.40
N TYR A 353 12.46 -7.86 45.06
CA TYR A 353 12.06 -6.69 45.87
C TYR A 353 10.83 -6.93 46.77
N LYS A 354 10.15 -8.08 46.65
CA LYS A 354 8.95 -8.43 47.43
C LYS A 354 9.16 -8.48 48.94
N GLN A 355 10.39 -8.70 49.37
CA GLN A 355 10.77 -8.84 50.78
C GLN A 355 10.72 -7.52 51.58
N PHE A 356 10.66 -6.36 50.91
CA PHE A 356 10.74 -5.06 51.58
C PHE A 356 9.40 -4.33 51.76
N PHE A 357 8.33 -4.72 51.07
CA PHE A 357 7.09 -3.94 51.05
C PHE A 357 5.85 -4.84 51.10
N GLN A 358 5.20 -4.90 52.26
CA GLN A 358 3.89 -5.55 52.44
C GLN A 358 2.77 -4.57 52.02
N SER A 359 1.87 -5.02 51.15
CA SER A 359 0.66 -4.36 50.62
C SER A 359 0.87 -3.22 49.60
N GLU A 360 0.53 -3.48 48.32
CA GLU A 360 0.73 -2.57 47.19
C GLU A 360 -0.30 -1.43 47.17
N SER A 361 0.19 -0.22 46.91
CA SER A 361 -0.60 1.01 46.81
C SER A 361 -0.52 1.55 45.39
N ILE A 362 -1.55 1.28 44.61
CA ILE A 362 -1.54 1.52 43.15
C ILE A 362 -2.02 2.94 42.84
N LEU A 363 -1.19 3.75 42.18
CA LEU A 363 -1.55 5.07 41.65
C LEU A 363 -2.12 4.95 40.23
N THR A 364 -3.33 5.48 39.99
CA THR A 364 -4.03 5.36 38.68
C THR A 364 -4.62 6.69 38.21
N GLU A 365 -4.94 6.84 36.93
CA GLU A 365 -5.71 8.01 36.46
C GLU A 365 -7.22 7.87 36.71
N ASN A 366 -7.71 6.63 36.84
CA ASN A 366 -9.13 6.35 36.87
C ASN A 366 -9.64 6.23 38.32
N LYS A 367 -10.51 7.18 38.72
CA LYS A 367 -11.18 7.20 40.03
C LYS A 367 -11.90 5.89 40.39
N LYS A 368 -12.33 5.10 39.40
CA LYS A 368 -13.04 3.83 39.64
C LYS A 368 -12.12 2.65 39.96
N ALA A 369 -10.81 2.77 39.70
CA ALA A 369 -9.89 1.62 39.66
C ALA A 369 -8.86 1.58 40.79
N GLY A 370 -8.72 2.62 41.62
CA GLY A 370 -7.71 2.63 42.67
C GLY A 370 -7.97 3.59 43.82
N GLU A 371 -7.46 3.25 45.01
CA GLU A 371 -7.51 4.11 46.19
C GLU A 371 -6.66 5.38 46.05
N LEU A 372 -5.62 5.34 45.22
CA LEU A 372 -4.78 6.47 44.86
C LEU A 372 -5.06 6.82 43.40
N PHE A 373 -5.70 7.96 43.16
CA PHE A 373 -5.95 8.45 41.80
C PHE A 373 -5.26 9.78 41.55
N TRP A 374 -4.68 10.00 40.38
CA TRP A 374 -4.07 11.26 40.00
C TRP A 374 -4.25 11.49 38.51
N ASN A 375 -4.81 12.64 38.13
CA ASN A 375 -5.07 12.93 36.73
C ASN A 375 -4.80 14.41 36.39
N ASN A 376 -4.65 14.66 35.09
CA ASN A 376 -4.33 15.99 34.58
C ASN A 376 -5.50 16.98 34.63
N GLU A 377 -6.72 16.48 34.57
CA GLU A 377 -7.91 17.32 34.51
C GLU A 377 -8.16 18.07 35.82
N ILE A 378 -7.77 17.47 36.96
CA ILE A 378 -7.96 18.05 38.30
C ILE A 378 -7.37 19.46 38.43
N TYR A 379 -6.28 19.76 37.70
CA TYR A 379 -5.57 21.03 37.86
C TYR A 379 -5.71 22.02 36.68
N ARG A 380 -6.37 21.64 35.57
CA ARG A 380 -6.53 22.54 34.39
C ARG A 380 -7.25 23.84 34.74
N ASN A 381 -8.19 23.79 35.67
CA ASN A 381 -9.02 24.94 36.05
C ASN A 381 -8.44 25.74 37.23
N ILE A 382 -7.28 25.35 37.77
CA ILE A 382 -6.66 26.03 38.91
C ILE A 382 -5.56 26.96 38.42
N PRO A 383 -5.60 28.27 38.79
CA PRO A 383 -4.52 29.21 38.50
C PRO A 383 -3.17 28.68 38.99
N VAL A 384 -2.13 28.83 38.18
CA VAL A 384 -0.79 28.25 38.43
C VAL A 384 -0.28 28.58 39.84
N GLU A 385 -0.43 29.83 40.27
CA GLU A 385 0.03 30.33 41.57
C GLU A 385 -0.65 29.66 42.77
N LYS A 386 -1.90 29.19 42.60
CA LYS A 386 -2.69 28.55 43.67
C LYS A 386 -2.67 27.03 43.58
N ARG A 387 -2.04 26.48 42.54
CA ARG A 387 -2.14 25.06 42.17
C ARG A 387 -1.54 24.15 43.24
N LEU A 388 -0.33 24.43 43.72
CA LEU A 388 0.32 23.60 44.75
C LEU A 388 -0.47 23.60 46.07
N VAL A 389 -0.96 24.77 46.49
CA VAL A 389 -1.78 24.89 47.72
C VAL A 389 -3.09 24.13 47.57
N ALA A 390 -3.81 24.28 46.45
CA ALA A 390 -5.06 23.56 46.22
C ALA A 390 -4.85 22.04 46.12
N LEU A 391 -3.79 21.60 45.44
CA LEU A 391 -3.47 20.18 45.27
C LEU A 391 -2.95 19.52 46.56
N SER A 392 -2.42 20.28 47.53
CA SER A 392 -2.02 19.73 48.83
C SER A 392 -3.17 19.06 49.59
N ALA A 393 -4.41 19.53 49.36
CA ALA A 393 -5.61 18.94 49.93
C ALA A 393 -6.13 17.71 49.16
N HIS A 394 -5.46 17.29 48.07
CA HIS A 394 -5.92 16.16 47.26
C HIS A 394 -5.84 14.83 48.05
N PRO A 395 -6.87 13.97 48.05
CA PRO A 395 -6.89 12.74 48.84
C PRO A 395 -5.68 11.83 48.63
N THR A 396 -5.18 11.74 47.39
CA THR A 396 -3.98 10.97 47.02
C THR A 396 -2.71 11.50 47.68
N VAL A 397 -2.55 12.83 47.76
CA VAL A 397 -1.40 13.45 48.43
C VAL A 397 -1.43 13.08 49.91
N LYS A 398 -2.59 13.23 50.56
CA LYS A 398 -2.78 12.85 51.96
C LYS A 398 -2.44 11.37 52.20
N LYS A 399 -3.00 10.46 51.39
CA LYS A 399 -2.75 9.01 51.53
C LYS A 399 -1.28 8.62 51.28
N LEU A 400 -0.57 9.29 50.37
CA LEU A 400 0.85 9.05 50.15
C LEU A 400 1.69 9.54 51.33
N LEU A 401 1.33 10.69 51.91
CA LEU A 401 1.99 11.20 53.11
C LEU A 401 1.71 10.32 54.33
N ASP A 402 0.48 9.85 54.50
CA ASP A 402 0.10 8.91 55.58
C ASP A 402 0.87 7.58 55.48
N LYS A 403 1.29 7.17 54.27
CA LYS A 403 2.13 5.98 54.05
C LYS A 403 3.62 6.25 54.28
N LEU A 404 4.04 7.50 54.12
CA LEU A 404 5.43 7.92 54.28
C LEU A 404 5.77 8.31 55.72
N MET A 405 4.79 8.81 56.48
CA MET A 405 4.92 9.20 57.89
C MET A 405 4.75 8.00 58.81
#